data_AF-A0A7T1DYK8-F1
#
_entry.id   AF-A0A7T1DYK8-F1
#
_cell.length_a   1.000
_cell.length_b   1.000
_cell.length_c   1.000
_cell.angle_alpha   90.00
_cell.angle_beta   90.00
_cell.angle_gamma   90.00
#
_symmetry.space_group_name_H-M   'P 1'
#
loop_
_entity.id
_entity.type
_entity.pdbx_description
1 polymer ?
#
loop_
_entity_poly.entity_id
_entity_poly.type
_entity_poly.pdbx_seq_one_letter_code
_entity_poly.pdbx_strand_id
1 'polypeptide(L)'
;MIGWWIVISTQSPEERDRADQEARRAAILAQWETGADGIRWIERLTEAGTVAKLAGGGYPNRYTARAADVLPLIEGGGIQPSKDGVWIFGIDESEEYAQPPGWMGKVEVHADRVAACPADLVLTIDAWDQS
;
A
#
# COMPACT_ATOMS: atom_id res chain seq x y z
N MET A 1 -4.73 -9.07 12.78
CA MET A 1 -3.99 -8.19 11.87
C MET A 1 -2.51 -8.48 12.01
N ILE A 2 -1.98 -9.28 11.10
CA ILE A 2 -0.56 -9.66 11.08
C ILE A 2 0.25 -8.69 10.23
N GLY A 3 -0.43 -7.95 9.35
CA GLY A 3 0.17 -7.02 8.42
C GLY A 3 -0.85 -6.42 7.45
N TRP A 4 -0.32 -5.77 6.43
CA TRP A 4 -1.10 -5.11 5.38
C TRP A 4 -0.64 -5.58 4.01
N TRP A 5 -1.61 -5.82 3.12
CA TRP A 5 -1.38 -5.86 1.69
C TRP A 5 -1.72 -4.49 1.10
N ILE A 6 -0.71 -3.76 0.63
CA ILE A 6 -0.86 -2.42 0.06
C ILE A 6 -0.85 -2.52 -1.46
N VAL A 7 -1.81 -1.86 -2.11
CA VAL A 7 -1.86 -1.73 -3.58
C VAL A 7 -2.01 -0.26 -3.97
N ILE A 8 -1.17 0.18 -4.90
CA ILE A 8 -1.22 1.51 -5.50
C ILE A 8 -1.56 1.37 -6.98
N SER A 9 -2.62 2.04 -7.42
CA SER A 9 -3.09 1.99 -8.82
C SER A 9 -3.51 3.34 -9.37
N THR A 10 -3.46 3.48 -10.69
CA THR A 10 -3.85 4.69 -11.42
C THR A 10 -5.36 4.90 -11.54
N GLN A 11 -6.16 3.85 -11.29
CA GLN A 11 -7.61 3.91 -11.35
C GLN A 11 -8.19 4.78 -10.23
N SER A 12 -9.30 5.44 -10.51
CA SER A 12 -10.16 5.98 -9.45
C SER A 12 -10.73 4.83 -8.59
N PRO A 13 -11.16 5.10 -7.34
CA PRO A 13 -11.87 4.13 -6.52
C PRO A 13 -13.02 3.44 -7.25
N GLU A 14 -13.85 4.21 -7.95
CA GLU A 14 -15.06 3.75 -8.64
C GLU A 14 -14.73 2.96 -9.92
N GLU A 15 -13.65 3.31 -10.61
CA GLU A 15 -13.14 2.54 -11.75
C GLU A 15 -12.61 1.19 -11.30
N ARG A 16 -11.83 1.18 -10.21
CA ARG A 16 -11.25 -0.02 -9.63
C ARG A 16 -12.32 -1.00 -9.15
N ASP A 17 -13.39 -0.51 -8.52
CA ASP A 17 -14.48 -1.36 -8.04
C ASP A 17 -15.25 -2.04 -9.19
N ARG A 18 -15.36 -1.38 -10.35
CA ARG A 18 -16.04 -1.91 -11.55
C ARG A 18 -15.15 -2.73 -12.47
N ALA A 19 -13.83 -2.56 -12.38
CA ALA A 19 -12.86 -3.23 -13.25
C ALA A 19 -12.79 -4.74 -13.00
N ASP A 20 -12.56 -5.50 -14.06
CA ASP A 20 -12.21 -6.92 -13.96
C ASP A 20 -10.76 -7.10 -13.44
N GLN A 21 -10.34 -8.35 -13.23
CA GLN A 21 -9.01 -8.64 -12.70
C GLN A 21 -7.88 -8.18 -13.62
N GLU A 22 -8.05 -8.27 -14.94
CA GLU A 22 -6.99 -7.93 -15.89
C GLU A 22 -6.79 -6.42 -15.94
N ALA A 23 -7.89 -5.67 -16.03
CA ALA A 23 -7.88 -4.21 -15.96
C ALA A 23 -7.31 -3.72 -14.62
N ARG A 24 -7.63 -4.37 -13.50
CA ARG A 24 -7.01 -4.06 -12.20
C ARG A 24 -5.51 -4.27 -12.21
N ARG A 25 -5.01 -5.41 -12.70
CA ARG A 25 -3.57 -5.72 -12.79
C ARG A 25 -2.83 -4.74 -13.70
N ALA A 26 -3.43 -4.35 -14.82
CA ALA A 26 -2.83 -3.38 -15.74
C ALA A 26 -2.65 -1.99 -15.14
N ALA A 27 -3.52 -1.61 -14.18
CA ALA A 27 -3.48 -0.31 -13.52
C ALA A 27 -2.58 -0.25 -12.27
N ILE A 28 -2.06 -1.39 -11.78
CA ILE A 28 -1.19 -1.42 -10.61
C ILE A 28 0.17 -0.79 -10.96
N LEU A 29 0.61 0.13 -10.09
CA LEU A 29 1.94 0.72 -10.11
C LEU A 29 2.88 -0.03 -9.16
N ALA A 30 2.40 -0.32 -7.96
CA ALA A 30 3.13 -1.07 -6.95
C ALA A 30 2.19 -1.82 -6.01
N GLN A 31 2.66 -2.95 -5.48
CA GLN A 31 2.01 -3.70 -4.41
C GLN A 31 3.01 -4.44 -3.54
N TRP A 32 2.69 -4.62 -2.27
CA TRP A 32 3.55 -5.36 -1.33
C TRP A 32 2.80 -5.77 -0.06
N GLU A 33 3.39 -6.73 0.65
CA GLU A 33 3.05 -7.07 2.02
C GLU A 33 3.98 -6.34 2.98
N THR A 34 3.46 -5.99 4.15
CA THR A 34 4.24 -5.36 5.22
C THR A 34 3.65 -5.70 6.57
N GLY A 35 4.45 -5.65 7.63
CA GLY A 35 3.97 -5.86 9.00
C GLY A 35 2.97 -4.79 9.45
N ALA A 36 2.43 -4.93 10.66
CA ALA A 36 1.37 -4.07 11.20
C ALA A 36 1.65 -2.55 11.14
N ASP A 37 2.90 -2.12 11.33
CA ASP A 37 3.31 -0.71 11.24
C ASP A 37 3.52 -0.21 9.79
N GLY A 38 3.34 -1.07 8.79
CA GLY A 38 3.57 -0.73 7.39
C GLY A 38 2.59 0.27 6.78
N ILE A 39 1.46 0.53 7.44
CA ILE A 39 0.49 1.55 7.02
C ILE A 39 0.86 2.97 7.51
N ARG A 40 1.79 3.09 8.48
CA ARG A 40 2.11 4.35 9.19
C ARG A 40 2.52 5.49 8.26
N TRP A 41 3.15 5.20 7.13
CA TRP A 41 3.52 6.25 6.17
C TRP A 41 2.28 6.90 5.54
N ILE A 42 1.23 6.13 5.24
CA ILE A 42 -0.04 6.63 4.71
C ILE A 42 -0.77 7.43 5.79
N GLU A 43 -0.77 6.95 7.03
CA GLU A 43 -1.38 7.65 8.17
C GLU A 43 -0.73 9.02 8.38
N ARG A 44 0.61 9.10 8.40
CA ARG A 44 1.34 10.38 8.53
C ARG A 44 1.01 11.35 7.39
N LEU A 45 0.92 10.88 6.15
CA LEU A 45 0.53 11.71 5.02
C LEU A 45 -0.93 12.16 5.09
N THR A 46 -1.79 11.34 5.67
CA THR A 46 -3.21 11.67 5.90
C THR A 46 -3.32 12.76 6.97
N GLU A 47 -2.58 12.65 8.07
CA GLU A 47 -2.49 13.67 9.12
C GLU A 47 -1.91 14.99 8.60
N ALA A 48 -0.95 14.93 7.66
CA ALA A 48 -0.39 16.10 6.99
C ALA A 48 -1.33 16.74 5.94
N GLY A 49 -2.46 16.10 5.62
CA GLY A 49 -3.41 16.58 4.60
C GLY A 49 -2.98 16.34 3.15
N THR A 50 -1.90 15.57 2.93
CA THR A 50 -1.39 15.22 1.60
C THR A 50 -2.16 14.05 0.99
N VAL A 51 -2.68 13.16 1.82
CA VAL A 51 -3.48 11.99 1.44
C VAL A 51 -4.88 12.12 2.00
N ALA A 52 -5.90 11.84 1.18
CA ALA A 52 -7.29 11.84 1.61
C ALA A 52 -7.78 10.41 1.87
N LYS A 53 -8.26 10.14 3.08
CA LYS A 53 -8.96 8.88 3.39
C LYS A 53 -10.43 9.00 3.01
N LEU A 54 -10.94 8.11 2.16
CA LEU A 54 -12.28 8.25 1.58
C LEU A 54 -13.42 7.72 2.46
N ALA A 55 -13.14 6.80 3.38
CA ALA A 55 -13.94 6.30 4.52
C ALA A 55 -13.67 4.79 4.69
N GLY A 56 -13.75 4.31 5.94
CA GLY A 56 -13.52 2.91 6.30
C GLY A 56 -14.73 2.33 7.04
N GLY A 57 -15.41 1.36 6.42
CA GLY A 57 -16.44 0.51 7.03
C GLY A 57 -16.05 -0.97 7.05
N GLY A 58 -14.76 -1.26 6.79
CA GLY A 58 -14.19 -2.58 6.55
C GLY A 58 -12.89 -2.43 5.75
N TYR A 59 -12.35 -3.55 5.25
CA TYR A 59 -11.22 -3.53 4.33
C TYR A 59 -11.69 -3.48 2.86
N PRO A 60 -10.96 -2.77 1.99
CA PRO A 60 -9.71 -2.08 2.27
C PRO A 60 -9.93 -0.74 2.98
N ASN A 61 -8.92 -0.32 3.75
CA ASN A 61 -8.75 1.11 4.04
C ASN A 61 -8.35 1.78 2.72
N ARG A 62 -9.22 2.62 2.17
CA ARG A 62 -9.00 3.28 0.88
C ARG A 62 -8.63 4.75 1.02
N TYR A 63 -7.62 5.14 0.26
CA TYR A 63 -7.07 6.49 0.23
C TYR A 63 -6.86 6.97 -1.21
N THR A 64 -6.83 8.29 -1.39
CA THR A 64 -6.42 8.93 -2.62
C THR A 64 -5.32 9.95 -2.38
N ALA A 65 -4.40 10.06 -3.33
CA ALA A 65 -3.21 10.90 -3.23
C ALA A 65 -2.72 11.31 -4.61
N ARG A 66 -2.02 12.43 -4.74
CA ARG A 66 -1.35 12.75 -6.01
C ARG A 66 -0.13 11.87 -6.20
N ALA A 67 0.15 11.49 -7.44
CA ALA A 67 1.34 10.71 -7.79
C ALA A 67 2.63 11.39 -7.33
N ALA A 68 2.71 12.72 -7.44
CA ALA A 68 3.85 13.52 -6.98
C ALA A 68 4.20 13.32 -5.50
N ASP A 69 3.22 13.02 -4.65
CA ASP A 69 3.40 12.89 -3.21
C ASP A 69 3.75 11.45 -2.79
N VAL A 70 3.44 10.46 -3.63
CA VAL A 70 3.53 9.03 -3.30
C VAL A 70 4.66 8.34 -4.05
N LEU A 71 4.79 8.56 -5.36
CA LEU A 71 5.77 7.84 -6.18
C LEU A 71 7.22 8.06 -5.72
N PRO A 72 7.65 9.28 -5.33
CA PRO A 72 9.00 9.47 -4.78
C PRO A 72 9.27 8.66 -3.49
N LEU A 73 8.24 8.35 -2.70
CA LEU A 73 8.39 7.51 -1.51
C LEU A 73 8.58 6.04 -1.85
N ILE A 74 7.96 5.57 -2.94
CA ILE A 74 8.15 4.21 -3.44
C ILE A 74 9.58 4.05 -3.96
N GLU A 75 10.05 5.01 -4.77
CA GLU A 75 11.39 4.98 -5.37
C GLU A 75 12.50 5.23 -4.33
N GLY A 76 12.27 6.12 -3.37
CA GLY A 76 13.24 6.51 -2.34
C GLY A 76 13.23 5.66 -1.07
N GLY A 77 12.39 4.62 -0.99
CA GLY A 77 12.27 3.75 0.20
C GLY A 77 11.52 4.38 1.39
N GLY A 78 10.83 5.51 1.18
CA GLY A 78 9.99 6.16 2.21
C GLY A 78 8.78 5.35 2.65
N ILE A 79 8.44 4.28 1.92
CA ILE A 79 7.42 3.28 2.27
C ILE A 79 7.94 2.21 3.25
N GLN A 80 9.26 2.14 3.48
CA GLN A 80 9.85 1.10 4.31
C GLN A 80 9.47 1.32 5.79
N PRO A 81 8.91 0.30 6.48
CA PRO A 81 8.56 0.44 7.88
C PRO A 81 9.81 0.59 8.75
N SER A 82 9.62 1.11 9.97
CA SER A 82 10.74 1.28 10.91
C SER A 82 11.44 -0.05 11.20
N LYS A 83 12.77 -0.06 11.10
CA LYS A 83 13.62 -1.19 11.49
C LYS A 83 13.76 -1.34 13.01
N ASP A 84 13.33 -0.32 13.76
CA ASP A 84 13.32 -0.31 15.23
C ASP A 84 11.94 -0.70 15.82
N GLY A 85 11.05 -1.22 14.97
CA GLY A 85 9.69 -1.63 15.36
C GLY A 85 9.61 -2.92 16.18
N VAL A 86 8.40 -3.45 16.31
CA VAL A 86 8.11 -4.65 17.11
C VAL A 86 8.15 -5.91 16.23
N TRP A 87 8.66 -7.01 16.78
CA TRP A 87 8.57 -8.33 16.14
C TRP A 87 7.14 -8.86 16.19
N ILE A 88 6.67 -9.40 15.06
CA ILE A 88 5.36 -10.06 15.00
C ILE A 88 5.58 -11.57 14.95
N PHE A 89 4.94 -12.28 15.88
CA PHE A 89 4.95 -13.73 15.95
C PHE A 89 3.52 -14.24 15.79
N GLY A 90 3.35 -15.33 15.06
CA GLY A 90 2.04 -15.95 14.90
C GLY A 90 2.14 -17.36 14.36
N ILE A 91 0.96 -17.97 14.19
CA ILE A 91 0.82 -19.29 13.59
C ILE A 91 -0.17 -19.15 12.45
N ASP A 92 0.23 -19.55 11.24
CA ASP A 92 -0.63 -19.63 10.05
C ASP A 92 -0.67 -21.09 9.58
N GLU A 93 -1.86 -21.64 9.39
CA GLU A 93 -2.08 -23.05 8.98
C GLU A 93 -1.21 -24.11 9.71
N SER A 94 -0.89 -23.88 11.00
CA SER A 94 0.00 -24.73 11.84
C SER A 94 1.50 -24.54 11.62
N GLU A 95 1.92 -23.56 10.84
CA GLU A 95 3.30 -23.09 10.73
C GLU A 95 3.53 -21.84 11.57
N GLU A 96 4.54 -21.88 12.44
CA GLU A 96 4.99 -20.70 13.20
C GLU A 96 5.74 -19.74 12.26
N TYR A 97 5.41 -18.45 12.34
CA TYR A 97 6.14 -17.41 11.65
C TYR A 97 6.61 -16.30 12.59
N ALA A 98 7.74 -15.69 12.24
CA ALA A 98 8.32 -14.54 12.89
C ALA A 98 8.65 -13.49 11.83
N GLN A 99 7.97 -12.34 11.88
CA GLN A 99 8.25 -11.21 11.01
C GLN A 99 9.08 -10.17 11.78
N PRO A 100 10.29 -9.83 11.27
CA PRO A 100 11.11 -8.81 11.89
C PRO A 100 10.51 -7.41 11.67
N PRO A 101 10.93 -6.43 12.47
CA PRO A 101 10.66 -5.02 12.19
C PRO A 101 11.15 -4.60 10.81
N GLY A 102 10.41 -3.71 10.14
CA GLY A 102 10.76 -3.27 8.80
C GLY A 102 10.55 -4.33 7.71
N TRP A 103 9.90 -5.45 8.03
CA TRP A 103 9.61 -6.50 7.06
C TRP A 103 8.70 -6.01 5.93
N MET A 104 9.08 -6.36 4.71
CA MET A 104 8.27 -6.23 3.50
C MET A 104 8.37 -7.53 2.70
N GLY A 105 7.25 -8.00 2.18
CA GLY A 105 7.14 -9.22 1.39
C GLY A 105 6.48 -8.96 0.04
N LYS A 106 6.66 -9.88 -0.91
CA LYS A 106 6.02 -9.88 -2.24
C LYS A 106 6.01 -8.49 -2.91
N VAL A 107 7.13 -7.78 -2.80
CA VAL A 107 7.28 -6.42 -3.31
C VAL A 107 7.31 -6.47 -4.83
N GLU A 108 6.33 -5.84 -5.45
CA GLU A 108 6.23 -5.67 -6.89
C GLU A 108 6.09 -4.19 -7.21
N VAL A 109 7.00 -3.67 -8.02
CA VAL A 109 6.97 -2.28 -8.51
C VAL A 109 7.15 -2.30 -10.01
N HIS A 110 6.16 -1.79 -10.74
CA HIS A 110 6.23 -1.67 -12.19
C HIS A 110 6.93 -0.35 -12.56
N ALA A 111 8.26 -0.37 -12.56
CA ALA A 111 9.10 0.81 -12.78
C ALA A 111 8.71 1.62 -14.04
N ASP A 112 8.42 0.95 -15.16
CA ASP A 112 8.01 1.62 -16.40
C ASP A 112 6.68 2.38 -16.24
N ARG A 113 5.74 1.81 -15.49
CA ARG A 113 4.42 2.44 -15.23
C ARG A 113 4.55 3.60 -14.26
N VAL A 114 5.41 3.45 -13.24
CA VAL A 114 5.73 4.53 -12.28
C VAL A 114 6.37 5.71 -13.03
N ALA A 115 7.37 5.45 -13.87
CA ALA A 115 8.05 6.48 -14.65
C ALA A 115 7.14 7.18 -15.68
N ALA A 116 6.16 6.45 -16.24
CA ALA A 116 5.18 7.00 -17.17
C ALA A 116 3.99 7.70 -16.50
N CYS A 117 3.85 7.60 -15.17
CA CYS A 117 2.70 8.12 -14.45
C CYS A 117 2.77 9.66 -14.35
N PRO A 118 1.73 10.41 -14.79
CA PRO A 118 1.68 11.85 -14.59
C PRO A 118 1.72 12.22 -13.11
N ALA A 119 2.51 13.23 -12.75
CA ALA A 119 2.71 13.64 -11.36
C ALA A 119 1.43 14.22 -10.70
N ASP A 120 0.54 14.79 -11.51
CA ASP A 120 -0.75 15.35 -11.08
C ASP A 120 -1.89 14.32 -11.02
N LEU A 121 -1.65 13.09 -11.51
CA LEU A 121 -2.64 12.02 -11.45
C LEU A 121 -2.99 11.68 -10.00
N VAL A 122 -4.28 11.57 -9.71
CA VAL A 122 -4.77 11.08 -8.42
C VAL A 122 -4.76 9.56 -8.45
N LEU A 123 -3.97 8.95 -7.57
CA LEU A 123 -3.83 7.52 -7.39
C LEU A 123 -4.80 7.02 -6.33
N THR A 124 -5.19 5.75 -6.44
CA THR A 124 -5.88 5.02 -5.38
C THR A 124 -4.89 4.14 -4.63
N ILE A 125 -4.94 4.20 -3.29
CA ILE A 125 -4.17 3.34 -2.40
C ILE A 125 -5.16 2.49 -1.60
N ASP A 126 -5.09 1.17 -1.74
CA ASP A 126 -5.86 0.21 -0.96
C ASP A 126 -4.94 -0.50 0.04
N ALA A 127 -5.28 -0.46 1.32
CA ALA A 127 -4.63 -1.24 2.37
C ALA A 127 -5.60 -2.30 2.91
N TRP A 128 -5.29 -3.57 2.63
CA TRP A 128 -6.05 -4.73 3.10
C TRP A 128 -5.39 -5.33 4.33
N ASP A 129 -6.16 -5.64 5.36
CA ASP A 129 -5.67 -6.37 6.53
C ASP A 129 -5.41 -7.83 6.19
N GLN A 130 -4.26 -8.32 6.64
CA GLN A 130 -3.89 -9.71 6.57
C GLN A 130 -4.24 -10.38 7.91
N SER A 131 -5.53 -10.42 8.25
CA SER A 131 -6.01 -11.05 9.49
C SER A 131 -6.14 -12.56 9.36
#